data_AF-A0A3D4EPK4-F1
#
_entry.id   AF-A0A3D4EPK4-F1
#
_cell.length_a   1.000
_cell.length_b   1.000
_cell.length_c   1.000
_cell.angle_alpha   90.00
_cell.angle_beta   90.00
_cell.angle_gamma   90.00
#
_symmetry.space_group_name_H-M   'P 1'
#
loop_
_entity.id
_entity.type
_entity.pdbx_description
1 polymer ?
#
loop_
_entity_poly.entity_id
_entity_poly.type
_entity_poly.pdbx_seq_one_letter_code
_entity_poly.pdbx_strand_id
1 'polypeptide(L)'
;GKEGIEELAYINEKIEALGLATVTLDLDVTLARGLNYYTGAIFEVAAPEGVKMGSIGGGGRYDDLTGIFGLKNMSGVGISFGLDRIYLV
;
A
#
# COMPACT_ATOMS: atom_id res chain seq x y z
N GLY A 1 5.52 0.79 -16.92
CA GLY A 1 6.90 1.25 -16.71
C GLY A 1 6.90 2.72 -16.35
N LYS A 2 6.95 3.60 -17.35
CA LYS A 2 6.95 5.06 -17.16
C LYS A 2 5.75 5.57 -16.33
N GLU A 3 4.54 5.09 -16.65
CA GLU A 3 3.31 5.42 -15.92
C GLU A 3 3.41 5.13 -14.42
N GLY A 4 3.88 3.94 -14.03
CA GLY A 4 4.05 3.59 -12.61
C GLY A 4 5.07 4.46 -11.88
N ILE A 5 6.12 4.93 -12.57
CA ILE A 5 7.08 5.88 -11.99
C ILE A 5 6.41 7.24 -11.76
N GLU A 6 5.61 7.71 -12.72
CA GLU A 6 4.85 8.95 -12.61
C GLU A 6 3.82 8.89 -11.48
N GLU A 7 3.12 7.76 -11.33
CA GLU A 7 2.18 7.52 -10.22
C GLU A 7 2.90 7.53 -8.85
N LEU A 8 4.04 6.84 -8.74
CA LEU A 8 4.83 6.82 -7.50
C LEU A 8 5.39 8.20 -7.14
N ALA A 9 5.90 8.94 -8.14
CA ALA A 9 6.38 10.31 -7.94
C ALA A 9 5.25 11.24 -7.48
N TYR A 10 4.07 11.11 -8.07
CA TYR A 10 2.88 11.84 -7.65
C TYR A 10 2.50 11.54 -6.19
N ILE A 11 2.48 10.26 -5.80
CA ILE A 11 2.18 9.85 -4.43
C ILE A 11 3.20 10.44 -3.45
N ASN A 12 4.50 10.37 -3.77
CA ASN A 12 5.55 10.91 -2.92
C ASN A 12 5.39 12.43 -2.71
N GLU A 13 5.18 13.19 -3.79
CA GLU A 13 4.95 14.64 -3.72
C GLU A 13 3.75 14.99 -2.82
N LYS A 14 2.63 14.24 -2.94
CA LYS A 14 1.44 14.48 -2.11
C LYS A 14 1.66 14.14 -0.64
N ILE A 15 2.41 13.08 -0.36
CA ILE A 15 2.72 12.69 1.02
C ILE A 15 3.67 13.71 1.67
N GLU A 16 4.69 14.18 0.94
CA GLU A 16 5.59 15.24 1.41
C GLU A 16 4.79 16.53 1.72
N ALA A 17 3.85 16.91 0.86
CA ALA A 17 2.99 18.07 1.08
C ALA A 17 2.04 17.94 2.29
N LEU A 18 1.66 16.72 2.67
CA LEU A 18 0.84 16.46 3.87
C LEU A 18 1.63 16.62 5.17
N GLY A 19 2.97 16.50 5.12
CA GLY A 19 3.83 16.69 6.29
C GLY A 19 3.62 15.64 7.39
N LEU A 20 3.78 14.36 7.06
CA LEU A 20 3.66 13.26 8.03
C LEU A 20 4.63 13.45 9.21
N ALA A 21 4.11 13.48 10.43
CA ALA A 21 4.89 13.69 11.65
C ALA A 21 5.14 12.41 12.45
N THR A 22 4.32 11.37 12.24
CA THR A 22 4.27 10.16 13.06
C THR A 22 4.73 8.91 12.34
N VAL A 23 4.96 8.98 11.03
CA VAL A 23 5.38 7.84 10.21
C VAL A 23 6.33 8.32 9.12
N THR A 24 7.34 7.50 8.85
CA THR A 24 8.27 7.71 7.74
C THR A 24 7.75 6.97 6.51
N LEU A 25 7.68 7.66 5.38
CA LEU A 25 7.44 7.03 4.09
C LEU A 25 8.77 6.47 3.56
N ASP A 26 8.79 5.18 3.24
CA ASP A 26 9.90 4.54 2.51
C ASP A 26 9.38 3.97 1.20
N LEU A 27 10.07 4.28 0.10
CA LEU A 27 9.67 3.88 -1.25
C LEU A 27 10.51 2.70 -1.70
N ASP A 28 9.91 1.51 -1.63
CA ASP A 28 10.55 0.27 -2.04
C ASP A 28 9.98 -0.25 -3.38
N VAL A 29 10.79 -0.15 -4.43
CA VAL A 29 10.44 -0.66 -5.77
C VAL A 29 10.50 -2.19 -5.88
N THR A 30 11.08 -2.88 -4.88
CA THR A 30 11.15 -4.33 -4.80
C THR A 30 9.96 -4.94 -4.07
N LEU A 31 9.12 -4.11 -3.45
CA LEU A 31 7.94 -4.55 -2.73
C LEU A 31 6.94 -5.20 -3.69
N ALA A 32 6.89 -6.53 -3.65
CA ALA A 32 5.91 -7.33 -4.35
C ALA A 32 5.07 -8.10 -3.33
N ARG A 33 3.80 -7.71 -3.17
CA ARG A 33 2.86 -8.50 -2.37
C ARG A 33 2.39 -9.70 -3.19
N GLY A 34 2.29 -10.88 -2.57
CA GLY A 34 1.96 -12.15 -3.22
C GLY A 34 0.52 -12.29 -3.73
N LEU A 35 -0.15 -11.19 -4.02
CA LEU A 35 -1.54 -11.14 -4.47
C LEU A 35 -1.59 -10.49 -5.85
N ASN A 36 -1.90 -11.29 -6.86
CA ASN A 36 -1.90 -10.89 -8.28
C ASN A 36 -3.06 -9.95 -8.67
N TYR A 37 -3.72 -9.30 -7.71
CA TYR A 37 -4.87 -8.41 -7.97
C TYR A 37 -4.53 -6.92 -7.88
N TYR A 38 -3.32 -6.56 -7.43
CA TYR A 38 -2.90 -5.15 -7.42
C TYR A 38 -2.48 -4.73 -8.83
N THR A 39 -3.05 -3.61 -9.28
CA THR A 39 -2.83 -3.05 -10.63
C THR A 39 -2.05 -1.74 -10.60
N GLY A 40 -1.80 -1.19 -9.42
CA GLY A 40 -1.06 0.06 -9.22
C GLY A 40 -0.32 0.09 -7.89
N ALA A 41 -0.31 1.25 -7.22
CA ALA A 41 0.42 1.45 -5.97
C ALA A 41 0.05 0.43 -4.88
N ILE A 42 1.08 -0.08 -4.21
CA ILE A 42 0.99 -1.02 -3.08
C ILE A 42 1.61 -0.34 -1.85
N PHE A 43 0.98 -0.54 -0.69
CA PHE A 43 1.46 -0.01 0.57
C PHE A 43 1.64 -1.13 1.59
N GLU A 44 2.68 -1.01 2.39
CA GLU A 44 2.95 -1.89 3.52
C GLU A 44 3.27 -1.06 4.75
N VAL A 45 2.71 -1.45 5.89
CA VAL A 45 3.01 -0.86 7.20
C VAL A 45 3.82 -1.88 7.97
N ALA A 46 5.07 -1.53 8.30
CA ALA A 46 5.95 -2.33 9.13
C ALA A 46 5.81 -1.94 10.62
N ALA A 47 6.20 -2.85 11.51
CA ALA A 47 6.34 -2.54 12.93
C ALA A 47 7.52 -1.58 13.17
N PRO A 48 7.53 -0.81 14.27
CA PRO A 48 8.65 0.05 14.64
C PRO A 48 9.97 -0.71 14.79
N GLU A 49 11.08 0.01 14.66
CA GLU A 49 12.41 -0.54 14.88
C GLU A 49 12.52 -1.19 16.27
N GLY A 50 13.04 -2.43 16.30
CA GLY A 50 13.19 -3.23 17.51
C GLY A 50 12.13 -4.32 17.69
N VAL A 51 11.00 -4.25 16.97
CA VAL A 51 9.99 -5.31 16.98
C VAL A 51 10.23 -6.25 15.80
N LYS A 52 10.61 -7.51 16.08
CA LYS A 52 10.78 -8.56 15.06
C LYS A 52 9.44 -9.12 14.63
N MET A 53 8.63 -8.28 14.03
CA MET A 53 7.33 -8.63 13.45
C MET A 53 7.29 -8.18 12.00
N GLY A 54 6.75 -9.03 11.12
CA GLY A 54 6.50 -8.63 9.74
C GLY A 54 5.41 -7.55 9.65
N SER A 55 5.01 -7.22 8.42
CA SER A 55 3.93 -6.26 8.13
C SER A 55 2.74 -6.33 9.11
N ILE A 56 2.36 -5.20 9.70
CA ILE A 56 1.20 -5.04 10.58
C ILE A 56 -0.04 -4.54 9.82
N GLY A 57 0.14 -4.16 8.57
CA GLY A 57 -0.94 -3.71 7.71
C GLY A 57 -0.46 -3.46 6.29
N GLY A 58 -1.42 -3.21 5.41
CA GLY A 58 -1.12 -2.71 4.08
C GLY A 58 -2.31 -2.82 3.15
N GLY A 59 -2.05 -2.57 1.89
CA GLY A 59 -3.11 -2.32 0.93
C GLY A 59 -2.56 -1.95 -0.43
N GLY A 60 -3.43 -1.41 -1.27
CA GLY A 60 -3.06 -0.97 -2.61
C GLY A 60 -4.26 -0.81 -3.53
N ARG A 61 -3.95 -0.39 -4.75
CA ARG A 61 -4.92 -0.15 -5.82
C ARG A 61 -5.21 -1.43 -6.60
N TYR A 62 -6.49 -1.69 -6.85
CA TYR A 62 -6.98 -2.80 -7.67
C TYR A 62 -8.04 -2.27 -8.65
N ASP A 63 -7.81 -2.44 -9.95
CA ASP A 63 -8.74 -1.98 -10.97
C ASP A 63 -9.72 -3.07 -11.43
N ASP A 64 -9.34 -4.36 -11.27
CA ASP A 64 -10.08 -5.49 -11.84
C ASP A 64 -10.83 -6.35 -10.82
N LEU A 65 -10.65 -6.12 -9.51
CA LEU A 65 -11.23 -6.97 -8.46
C LEU A 65 -12.76 -6.95 -8.47
N THR A 66 -13.35 -5.79 -8.74
CA THR A 66 -14.81 -5.59 -8.87
C THR A 66 -15.39 -6.29 -10.11
N GLY A 67 -14.56 -6.55 -11.12
CA GLY A 67 -14.92 -7.29 -12.32
C GLY A 67 -15.36 -8.72 -12.03
N ILE A 68 -14.79 -9.35 -11.00
CA ILE A 68 -15.18 -10.70 -10.54
C ILE A 68 -16.62 -10.72 -10.03
N PHE A 69 -17.10 -9.59 -9.49
CA PHE A 69 -18.46 -9.42 -8.97
C PHE A 69 -19.45 -8.86 -10.02
N GLY A 70 -19.06 -8.79 -11.29
CA GLY A 70 -19.91 -8.30 -12.38
C GLY A 70 -19.93 -6.77 -12.53
N LEU A 71 -19.14 -6.05 -11.74
CA LEU A 71 -19.00 -4.59 -11.83
C LEU A 71 -17.74 -4.26 -12.64
N LYS A 72 -17.88 -4.14 -13.96
CA LYS A 72 -16.76 -3.80 -14.85
C LYS A 72 -16.36 -2.33 -14.72
N ASN A 73 -15.09 -2.03 -14.98
CA ASN A 73 -14.53 -0.67 -15.03
C ASN A 73 -14.63 0.11 -13.71
N MET A 74 -14.51 -0.57 -12.56
CA MET A 74 -14.55 0.08 -11.25
C MET A 74 -13.22 -0.11 -10.53
N SER A 75 -12.42 0.96 -10.50
CA SER A 75 -11.19 1.04 -9.71
C SER A 75 -11.47 1.16 -8.21
N GLY A 76 -10.63 0.52 -7.40
CA GLY A 76 -10.67 0.63 -5.94
C GLY A 76 -9.29 0.75 -5.32
N VAL A 77 -9.26 1.34 -4.13
CA VAL A 77 -8.09 1.32 -3.24
C VAL A 77 -8.56 0.79 -1.90
N GLY A 78 -7.80 -0.15 -1.34
CA GLY A 78 -8.13 -0.75 -0.04
C GLY A 78 -6.93 -0.78 0.88
N ILE A 79 -7.18 -0.66 2.17
CA ILE A 79 -6.20 -0.83 3.24
C ILE A 79 -6.74 -1.82 4.27
N SER A 80 -5.83 -2.52 4.93
CA SER A 80 -6.13 -3.49 5.97
C SER A 80 -5.09 -3.42 7.07
N PHE A 81 -5.52 -3.69 8.31
CA PHE A 81 -4.68 -3.73 9.49
C PHE A 81 -4.85 -5.06 10.20
N GLY A 82 -3.75 -5.70 10.55
CA GLY A 82 -3.76 -6.89 11.38
C GLY A 82 -3.86 -6.49 12.85
N LEU A 83 -5.07 -6.37 13.39
CA LEU A 83 -5.29 -5.94 14.78
C LEU A 83 -4.56 -6.82 15.80
N ASP A 84 -4.54 -8.14 15.60
CA ASP A 84 -3.79 -9.07 16.44
C ASP A 84 -2.28 -8.76 16.44
N ARG A 85 -1.76 -8.29 15.30
CA ARG A 85 -0.35 -7.91 15.19
C ARG A 85 -0.08 -6.59 15.88
N ILE A 86 -0.94 -5.60 15.65
CA ILE A 86 -0.86 -4.29 16.30
C ILE A 86 -0.93 -4.43 17.83
N TYR A 87 -1.70 -5.38 18.36
CA TYR A 87 -1.75 -5.66 19.80
C TYR A 87 -0.43 -6.18 20.38
N LEU A 88 0.42 -6.80 19.56
CA LEU A 88 1.69 -7.40 19.96
C LEU A 88 2.90 -6.48 19.73
N VAL A 89 2.69 -5.33 19.08
CA VAL A 89 3.69 -4.27 18.87
C VAL A 89 3.64 -3.28 20.02
#